data_AF-A0A6B3HTS0-F1
#
_entry.id   AF-A0A6B3HTS0-F1
#
_cell.length_a   1.000
_cell.length_b   1.000
_cell.length_c   1.000
_cell.angle_alpha   90.00
_cell.angle_beta   90.00
_cell.angle_gamma   90.00
#
_symmetry.space_group_name_H-M   'P 1'
#
loop_
_entity.id
_entity.type
_entity.pdbx_description
1 polymer ?
#
loop_
_entity_poly.entity_id
_entity_poly.type
_entity_poly.pdbx_seq_one_letter_code
_entity_poly.pdbx_strand_id
1 'polypeptide(L)' 'AHAEHGPPDILTFAKGIGNGMSIGGVVARAEVMNCLDANSISTFGGSPVTMAAGLANLSYHLEHDLQG' A
#
# COMPACT_ATOMS: atom_id res chain seq x y z
N ALA A 1 -3.10 -2.07 17.40
CA ALA A 1 -2.22 -0.94 17.77
C ALA A 1 -2.94 0.42 17.63
N HIS A 2 -3.57 0.72 16.50
CA HIS A 2 -4.18 2.05 16.28
C HIS A 2 -5.65 2.18 16.72
N ALA A 3 -6.39 1.09 16.92
CA ALA A 3 -7.83 1.14 17.21
C ALA A 3 -8.22 2.01 18.43
N GLU A 4 -7.37 2.08 19.46
CA GLU A 4 -7.62 2.90 20.67
C GLU A 4 -7.31 4.39 20.48
N HIS A 5 -6.48 4.74 19.51
CA HIS A 5 -5.99 6.12 19.28
C HIS A 5 -6.53 6.72 17.97
N GLY A 6 -7.43 6.00 17.30
CA GLY A 6 -7.95 6.35 15.99
C GLY A 6 -7.06 5.89 14.82
N PRO A 7 -7.57 5.96 13.58
CA PRO A 7 -6.79 5.61 12.39
C PRO A 7 -5.58 6.54 12.22
N PRO A 8 -4.44 6.03 11.72
CA PRO A 8 -3.25 6.86 11.51
C PRO A 8 -3.51 7.93 10.43
N ASP A 9 -2.85 9.08 10.56
CA ASP A 9 -2.87 10.13 9.53
C ASP A 9 -2.14 9.68 8.25
N ILE A 10 -1.06 8.90 8.42
CA ILE A 10 -0.19 8.35 7.37
C ILE A 10 0.15 6.90 7.71
N LEU A 11 -0.02 6.00 6.75
CA LEU A 11 0.33 4.58 6.79
C LEU A 11 1.34 4.25 5.70
N THR A 12 2.48 3.69 6.07
CA THR A 12 3.45 3.13 5.11
C THR A 12 3.31 1.61 5.05
N PHE A 13 3.39 1.03 3.86
CA PHE A 13 3.31 -0.42 3.67
C PHE A 13 4.32 -0.92 2.63
N ALA A 14 4.71 -2.19 2.78
CA ALA A 14 5.62 -2.92 1.89
C ALA A 14 5.57 -4.42 2.25
N LYS A 15 6.67 -5.15 2.11
CA LYS A 15 6.84 -6.55 2.53
C LYS A 15 5.70 -7.47 2.05
N GLY A 16 4.80 -7.86 2.95
CA GLY A 16 3.75 -8.85 2.71
C GLY A 16 2.82 -8.46 1.56
N ILE A 17 2.64 -7.16 1.27
CA ILE A 17 1.79 -6.70 0.16
C ILE A 17 2.20 -7.28 -1.19
N GLY A 18 3.51 -7.46 -1.42
CA GLY A 18 4.05 -7.89 -2.70
C GLY A 18 4.39 -9.37 -2.78
N ASN A 19 4.26 -10.13 -1.70
CA ASN A 19 4.64 -11.55 -1.64
C ASN A 19 6.00 -11.84 -2.31
N GLY A 20 7.03 -11.06 -1.97
CA GLY A 20 8.37 -11.16 -2.56
C GLY A 20 8.64 -10.20 -3.72
N MET A 21 7.62 -9.57 -4.30
CA MET A 21 7.75 -8.53 -5.32
C MET A 21 8.04 -7.14 -4.73
N SER A 22 8.80 -6.32 -5.45
CA SER A 22 9.15 -4.96 -5.04
C SER A 22 7.94 -4.02 -5.10
N ILE A 23 7.22 -3.92 -3.98
CA ILE A 23 6.07 -3.04 -3.79
C ILE A 23 6.16 -2.36 -2.43
N GLY A 24 5.89 -1.06 -2.42
CA GLY A 24 5.64 -0.30 -1.22
C GLY A 24 4.87 0.96 -1.56
N GLY A 25 4.29 1.58 -0.54
CA GLY A 25 3.50 2.79 -0.73
C GLY A 25 3.13 3.48 0.58
N VAL A 26 2.46 4.60 0.41
CA VAL A 26 1.95 5.44 1.48
C VAL A 26 0.47 5.68 1.24
N VAL A 27 -0.34 5.49 2.27
CA VAL A 27 -1.75 5.91 2.32
C VAL A 27 -1.85 7.00 3.37
N ALA A 28 -2.45 8.14 3.05
CA ALA A 28 -2.71 9.20 4.00
C ALA A 28 -4.04 9.89 3.70
N ARG A 29 -4.50 10.77 4.60
CA ARG A 29 -5.64 11.64 4.33
C ARG A 29 -5.43 12.45 3.05
N ALA A 30 -6.52 12.75 2.34
CA ALA A 30 -6.46 13.46 1.06
C ALA A 30 -5.73 14.81 1.16
N GLU A 31 -5.98 15.58 2.23
CA GLU A 31 -5.29 16.84 2.52
C GLU A 31 -3.77 16.71 2.67
N VAL A 32 -3.29 15.54 3.12
CA VAL A 32 -1.86 15.23 3.25
C VAL A 32 -1.29 14.72 1.92
N MET A 33 -1.99 13.84 1.21
CA MET A 33 -1.51 13.33 -0.09
C MET A 33 -1.48 14.43 -1.16
N ASN A 34 -2.45 15.34 -1.16
CA ASN A 34 -2.60 16.39 -2.16
C ASN A 34 -1.81 17.67 -1.82
N CYS A 35 -1.03 17.70 -0.73
CA CYS A 35 -0.17 18.83 -0.42
C CYS A 35 1.11 18.87 -1.26
N LEU A 36 1.41 17.78 -1.98
CA LEU A 36 2.57 17.70 -2.85
C LEU A 36 2.27 18.46 -4.16
N ASP A 37 2.91 19.61 -4.32
CA ASP A 37 2.81 20.44 -5.54
C ASP A 37 3.62 19.89 -6.73
N ALA A 38 4.26 18.72 -6.55
CA ALA A 38 5.06 18.05 -7.55
C ALA A 38 4.72 16.56 -7.62
N ASN A 39 4.94 15.98 -8.80
CA ASN A 39 4.72 14.55 -8.99
C ASN A 39 5.67 13.75 -8.09
N SER A 40 5.09 12.83 -7.30
CA SER A 40 5.84 11.77 -6.64
C SER A 40 6.14 10.68 -7.67
N ILE A 41 7.33 10.71 -8.25
CA ILE A 41 7.75 9.79 -9.32
C ILE A 41 8.76 8.80 -8.77
N SER A 42 8.54 7.51 -9.05
CA SER A 42 9.51 6.46 -8.87
C SER A 42 9.65 5.70 -10.18
N THR A 43 10.89 5.55 -10.68
CA THR A 43 11.17 4.88 -11.96
C THR A 43 10.61 3.45 -12.02
N PHE A 44 10.59 2.75 -10.88
CA PHE A 44 10.10 1.37 -10.77
C PHE A 44 8.85 1.25 -9.89
N GLY A 45 8.44 2.33 -9.22
CA GLY A 45 7.28 2.33 -8.33
C GLY A 45 5.99 2.18 -9.12
N GLY A 46 5.08 1.32 -8.64
CA GLY A 46 3.79 1.10 -9.30
C GLY A 46 3.89 0.44 -10.68
N SER A 47 4.98 -0.27 -10.98
CA SER A 47 5.10 -1.03 -12.24
C SER A 47 3.93 -2.01 -12.42
N PRO A 48 3.41 -2.19 -13.65
CA PRO A 48 2.29 -3.12 -13.91
C PRO A 48 2.55 -4.54 -13.42
N VAL A 49 3.80 -5.02 -13.54
CA VAL A 49 4.18 -6.36 -13.07
C VAL A 49 4.06 -6.46 -11.55
N THR A 50 4.55 -5.45 -10.84
CA THR A 50 4.52 -5.47 -9.38
C THR A 50 3.11 -5.27 -8.86
N MET A 51 2.33 -4.38 -9.46
CA MET A 51 0.92 -4.18 -9.10
C MET A 51 0.05 -5.42 -9.37
N ALA A 52 0.28 -6.14 -10.48
CA ALA A 52 -0.43 -7.39 -10.75
C ALA A 52 -0.15 -8.46 -9.69
N ALA A 53 1.11 -8.61 -9.26
CA ALA A 53 1.48 -9.54 -8.18
C ALA A 53 0.85 -9.13 -6.84
N GLY A 54 0.86 -7.84 -6.50
CA GLY A 54 0.25 -7.33 -5.28
C GLY A 54 -1.27 -7.52 -5.26
N LEU A 55 -1.95 -7.28 -6.38
CA LEU A 55 -3.39 -7.49 -6.50
C LEU A 55 -3.74 -8.97 -6.35
N ALA A 56 -3.03 -9.87 -7.05
CA ALA A 56 -3.27 -11.31 -6.94
C ALA A 56 -3.07 -11.80 -5.49
N ASN A 57 -2.03 -11.30 -4.82
CA ASN A 57 -1.77 -11.62 -3.41
C ASN A 57 -2.89 -11.12 -2.49
N LEU A 58 -3.35 -9.89 -2.65
CA LEU A 58 -4.43 -9.32 -1.85
C LEU A 58 -5.76 -10.09 -2.06
N SER A 59 -6.11 -10.39 -3.32
CA SER A 59 -7.29 -11.19 -3.64
C SER A 59 -7.24 -12.56 -2.98
N TYR A 60 -6.07 -13.23 -3.04
CA TYR A 60 -5.90 -14.53 -2.38
C TYR A 60 -6.14 -14.45 -0.87
N HIS A 61 -5.62 -13.41 -0.19
CA HIS A 61 -5.85 -13.22 1.25
C HIS A 61 -7.33 -12.98 1.58
N LEU A 62 -8.05 -12.23 0.74
CA LEU A 62 -9.47 -11.96 0.91
C LEU A 62 -10.34 -13.21 0.68
N GLU A 63 -10.02 -13.99 -0.36
CA GLU A 63 -10.75 -15.21 -0.72
C GLU A 63 -10.59 -16.33 0.31
N HIS A 64 -9.47 -16.35 1.04
CA HIS A 64 -9.11 -17.41 1.99
C HIS A 64 -9.12 -16.95 3.47
N ASP A 65 -9.62 -15.74 3.76
CA ASP A 65 -9.71 -15.16 5.11
C ASP A 65 -8.38 -15.17 5.89
N LEU A 66 -7.32 -14.65 5.26
CA LEU A 66 -5.95 -14.68 5.81
C LEU A 66 -5.49 -13.34 6.43
N GLN A 67 -6.42 -12.52 6.90
CA GLN A 67 -6.16 -11.13 7.35
C GLN A 67 -5.66 -11.01 8.80
N GLY A 68 -5.42 -12.15 9.46
CA GLY A 68 -5.16 -12.29 10.89
C GLY A 68 -4.07 -11.40 11.47
#